data_AF-A0A7L2G373-F1
#
_entry.id   AF-A0A7L2G373-F1
#
_cell.length_a   1.000
_cell.length_b   1.000
_cell.length_c   1.000
_cell.angle_alpha   90.00
_cell.angle_beta   90.00
_cell.angle_gamma   90.00
#
_symmetry.space_group_name_H-M   'P 1'
#
loop_
_entity.id
_entity.type
_entity.pdbx_description
1 polymer ?
#
loop_
_entity_poly.entity_id
_entity_poly.type
_entity_poly.pdbx_seq_one_letter_code
_entity_poly.pdbx_strand_id
1 'polypeptide(L)'
;QIYGCELEAVPEFEGLQDFCQTFPLYRPGVHPVAGDNPVPMGEFKGLFCIYPLPEDPGASPPPRHFQELPPSQPQKCLVRVYIVRAFDLPPRDRNGLCDPYIRVSLGTKTLGQRDQYVPNTLEPIFGRLFELTGTIPLEKDLRISLVDYDLVPPDQEIGTTTIDLENRLLSRFRAHCGLPTLYRITGPGCWRDQVPPSQALEHFARARGLPAPEFSADGTAVTFGDQSFLLGHFERGPPTHQHPGPPRERLALHVLHACHLVPEHLETRTLYISTQPGLEQGKVQMWVDIFPASLGPPGPPVDITPRKPQRYELRCVVWNTQDVDLRDVNLAGQRMSDIYVTGWLDGLEEQRQRTDVHYRSLQGDGSFNWRFVFSFEYLAAEQLCILPRKARGTPGWGEHFWSLDETVLKVPPKLILQVWDNDKFSADDFLGVLELELTRLPRPAQCPQDCTPMLQGTPRSPCPWLCPCPCSWSWQGTRVPSRLSLFRQRQARGWWPCTVQEGGKRRLSGKLELSLEVLTAKEAEERPAGKGREEPNMYPTLPPPVRPEWSFLWLQAPLRGLHYGLWRQHRGRISLALALFLLIALVLAFLYAAPGYLAMKLINPIQNLHFGGGER
;
A
#
# COMPACT_ATOMS: atom_id res chain seq x y z
N GLN A 1 10.17 -17.71 9.20
CA GLN A 1 11.02 -16.84 10.05
C GLN A 1 11.76 -15.84 9.16
N ILE A 2 12.26 -14.72 9.70
CA ILE A 2 13.04 -13.74 8.92
C ILE A 2 14.42 -13.62 9.57
N TYR A 3 15.47 -13.98 8.84
CA TYR A 3 16.86 -13.84 9.26
C TYR A 3 17.43 -12.52 8.73
N GLY A 4 18.15 -11.80 9.60
CA GLY A 4 18.82 -10.53 9.27
C GLY A 4 20.16 -10.71 8.55
N CYS A 5 20.55 -11.94 8.26
CA CYS A 5 21.79 -12.34 7.61
C CYS A 5 21.54 -13.52 6.65
N GLU A 6 22.61 -13.93 5.96
CA GLU A 6 22.70 -15.17 5.20
C GLU A 6 22.37 -16.38 6.08
N LEU A 7 21.67 -17.38 5.52
CA LEU A 7 21.35 -18.60 6.26
C LEU A 7 22.62 -19.33 6.75
N GLU A 8 23.71 -19.28 5.97
CA GLU A 8 25.00 -19.84 6.36
C GLU A 8 25.64 -19.09 7.55
N ALA A 9 25.28 -17.83 7.78
CA ALA A 9 25.82 -17.04 8.89
C ALA A 9 25.02 -17.22 10.20
N VAL A 10 23.93 -17.97 10.18
CA VAL A 10 23.12 -18.29 11.37
C VAL A 10 23.90 -19.30 12.23
N PRO A 11 24.27 -18.96 13.48
CA PRO A 11 25.12 -19.81 14.31
C PRO A 11 24.57 -21.22 14.53
N GLU A 12 23.25 -21.36 14.63
CA GLU A 12 22.55 -22.63 14.84
C GLU A 12 22.73 -23.63 13.69
N PHE A 13 23.14 -23.17 12.51
CA PHE A 13 23.29 -24.00 11.31
C PHE A 13 24.76 -24.23 10.92
N GLU A 14 25.72 -23.80 11.74
CA GLU A 14 27.15 -24.14 11.60
C GLU A 14 27.72 -23.91 10.19
N GLY A 15 27.32 -22.83 9.50
CA GLY A 15 27.81 -22.57 8.14
C GLY A 15 27.22 -23.46 7.06
N LEU A 16 26.29 -24.36 7.42
CA LEU A 16 25.83 -25.48 6.58
C LEU A 16 26.99 -26.38 6.11
N GLN A 17 28.04 -26.47 6.92
CA GLN A 17 29.26 -27.23 6.67
C GLN A 17 29.36 -28.48 7.58
N ASP A 18 28.24 -28.90 8.15
CA ASP A 18 28.15 -30.06 9.05
C ASP A 18 28.48 -31.39 8.35
N PHE A 19 28.22 -31.48 7.03
CA PHE A 19 28.58 -32.63 6.22
C PHE A 19 29.99 -32.52 5.58
N CYS A 20 30.29 -31.38 4.95
CA CYS A 20 31.56 -31.10 4.30
C CYS A 20 32.03 -29.68 4.63
N GLN A 21 33.31 -29.54 4.98
CA GLN A 21 33.97 -28.24 5.15
C GLN A 21 34.64 -27.81 3.84
N THR A 22 34.65 -26.50 3.58
CA THR A 22 35.30 -25.92 2.39
C THR A 22 36.70 -25.42 2.74
N PHE A 23 37.72 -25.97 2.08
CA PHE A 23 39.12 -25.59 2.22
C PHE A 23 39.60 -24.84 0.97
N PRO A 24 39.98 -23.56 1.07
CA PRO A 24 40.53 -22.84 -0.07
C PRO A 24 41.90 -23.39 -0.46
N LEU A 25 42.12 -23.62 -1.75
CA LEU A 25 43.37 -24.08 -2.32
C LEU A 25 44.15 -22.89 -2.88
N TYR A 26 45.40 -22.74 -2.44
CA TYR A 26 46.31 -21.67 -2.88
C TYR A 26 47.43 -22.21 -3.75
N ARG A 27 48.03 -21.34 -4.56
CA ARG A 27 49.18 -21.70 -5.39
C ARG A 27 50.36 -22.14 -4.51
N PRO A 28 50.95 -23.33 -4.76
CA PRO A 28 52.15 -23.76 -4.04
C PRO A 28 53.30 -22.76 -4.21
N GLY A 29 54.01 -22.45 -3.12
CA GLY A 29 55.23 -21.61 -3.15
C GLY A 29 55.00 -20.10 -3.04
N VAL A 30 53.75 -19.63 -2.96
CA VAL A 30 53.45 -18.23 -2.60
C VAL A 30 53.19 -18.18 -1.10
N HIS A 31 54.19 -17.79 -0.32
CA HIS A 31 53.96 -17.43 1.08
C HIS A 31 53.23 -16.08 1.10
N PRO A 32 52.03 -15.98 1.71
CA PRO A 32 51.36 -14.70 1.85
C PRO A 32 52.28 -13.75 2.62
N VAL A 33 52.66 -12.65 1.98
CA VAL A 33 53.34 -11.55 2.66
C VAL A 33 52.32 -10.93 3.63
N ALA A 34 52.75 -10.54 4.83
CA ALA A 34 51.85 -9.95 5.81
C ALA A 34 51.10 -8.75 5.21
N GLY A 35 49.77 -8.86 5.06
CA GLY A 35 48.91 -7.86 4.44
C GLY A 35 48.32 -8.23 3.07
N ASP A 36 48.82 -9.28 2.42
CA ASP A 36 48.20 -9.82 1.20
C ASP A 36 47.04 -10.76 1.57
N ASN A 37 45.88 -10.55 0.95
CA ASN A 37 44.76 -11.49 0.94
C ASN A 37 44.87 -12.33 -0.34
N PRO A 38 45.58 -13.49 -0.33
CA PRO A 38 45.76 -14.30 -1.52
C PRO A 38 44.40 -14.79 -2.04
N VAL A 39 44.18 -14.66 -3.34
CA VAL A 39 42.97 -15.17 -4.00
C VAL A 39 43.08 -16.70 -4.13
N PRO A 40 42.12 -17.48 -3.61
CA PRO A 40 42.10 -18.94 -3.79
C PRO A 40 42.06 -19.32 -5.27
N MET A 41 42.81 -20.34 -5.67
CA MET A 41 42.80 -20.91 -7.02
C MET A 41 41.73 -21.99 -7.21
N GLY A 42 41.16 -22.48 -6.11
CA GLY A 42 40.11 -23.48 -6.10
C GLY A 42 39.69 -23.82 -4.68
N GLU A 43 38.82 -24.80 -4.54
CA GLU A 43 38.30 -25.25 -3.26
C GLU A 43 38.37 -26.78 -3.20
N PHE A 44 38.76 -27.31 -2.05
CA PHE A 44 38.59 -28.71 -1.70
C PHE A 44 37.48 -28.80 -0.66
N LYS A 45 36.47 -29.63 -0.91
CA LYS A 45 35.42 -29.89 0.06
C LYS A 45 35.55 -31.31 0.61
N GLY A 46 35.55 -31.41 1.93
CA GLY A 46 35.66 -32.70 2.59
C GLY A 46 35.55 -32.57 4.11
N LEU A 47 35.58 -33.70 4.78
CA LEU A 47 35.56 -33.77 6.24
C LEU A 47 36.49 -34.88 6.71
N PHE A 48 37.29 -34.58 7.71
CA PHE A 48 38.14 -35.55 8.37
C PHE A 48 37.66 -35.72 9.81
N CYS A 49 37.26 -36.94 10.18
CA CYS A 49 36.89 -37.29 11.54
C CYS A 49 37.85 -38.34 12.09
N ILE A 50 38.45 -38.04 13.24
CA ILE A 50 39.28 -38.98 14.00
C ILE A 50 38.46 -39.39 15.21
N TYR A 51 38.30 -40.69 15.44
CA TYR A 51 37.63 -41.21 16.62
C TYR A 51 38.43 -42.36 17.24
N PRO A 52 38.38 -42.50 18.57
CA PRO A 52 39.09 -43.57 19.26
C PRO A 52 38.45 -44.92 18.93
N LEU A 53 39.29 -45.92 18.67
CA LEU A 53 38.85 -47.32 18.60
C LEU A 53 38.90 -47.93 20.01
N PRO A 54 38.03 -48.92 20.31
CA PRO A 54 38.12 -49.66 21.55
C PRO A 54 39.50 -50.31 21.70
N GLU A 55 40.05 -50.32 22.93
CA GLU A 55 41.33 -50.99 23.21
C GLU A 55 41.23 -52.52 23.07
N ASP A 56 40.04 -53.08 23.32
CA ASP A 56 39.75 -54.50 23.14
C ASP A 56 39.51 -54.82 21.65
N PRO A 57 40.34 -55.66 21.01
CA PRO A 57 40.16 -56.07 19.61
C PRO A 57 38.87 -56.86 19.35
N GLY A 58 38.24 -57.41 20.39
CA GLY A 58 36.96 -58.14 20.29
C GLY A 58 35.72 -57.26 20.41
N ALA A 59 35.86 -56.00 20.84
CA ALA A 59 34.74 -55.08 20.99
C ALA A 59 34.25 -54.56 19.62
N SER A 60 32.93 -54.38 19.49
CA SER A 60 32.38 -53.80 18.26
C SER A 60 32.91 -52.39 18.04
N PRO A 61 33.35 -52.03 16.83
CA PRO A 61 33.79 -50.67 16.55
C PRO A 61 32.63 -49.68 16.78
N PRO A 62 32.92 -48.44 17.22
CA PRO A 62 31.88 -47.44 17.40
C PRO A 62 31.15 -47.17 16.07
N PRO A 63 29.87 -46.78 16.13
CA PRO A 63 29.12 -46.43 14.94
C PRO A 63 29.82 -45.30 14.18
N ARG A 64 29.89 -45.42 12.86
CA ARG A 64 30.48 -44.39 12.00
C ARG A 64 29.70 -43.09 12.15
N HIS A 65 30.42 -41.95 12.15
CA HIS A 65 29.80 -40.61 12.18
C HIS A 65 28.81 -40.38 11.02
N PHE A 66 29.05 -41.05 9.89
CA PHE A 66 28.17 -41.07 8.72
C PHE A 66 27.78 -42.51 8.43
N GLN A 67 26.49 -42.82 8.61
CA GLN A 67 25.93 -44.14 8.30
C GLN A 67 25.46 -44.19 6.84
N GLU A 68 24.75 -43.16 6.40
CA GLU A 68 24.33 -42.98 5.01
C GLU A 68 25.06 -41.79 4.39
N LEU A 69 25.76 -42.06 3.29
CA LEU A 69 26.39 -41.04 2.48
C LEU A 69 25.44 -40.57 1.38
N PRO A 70 25.46 -39.28 1.02
CA PRO A 70 24.75 -38.79 -0.15
C PRO A 70 25.27 -39.47 -1.43
N PRO A 71 24.49 -39.46 -2.51
CA PRO A 71 24.92 -40.02 -3.79
C PRO A 71 26.24 -39.40 -4.25
N SER A 72 27.20 -40.24 -4.64
CA SER A 72 28.52 -39.78 -5.10
C SER A 72 28.53 -39.22 -6.53
N GLN A 73 27.43 -39.37 -7.26
CA GLN A 73 27.31 -38.92 -8.65
C GLN A 73 26.72 -37.51 -8.70
N PRO A 74 27.16 -36.66 -9.66
CA PRO A 74 26.56 -35.36 -9.87
C PRO A 74 25.04 -35.46 -10.10
N GLN A 75 24.29 -34.61 -9.43
CA GLN A 75 22.84 -34.66 -9.40
C GLN A 75 22.22 -33.42 -10.03
N LYS A 76 21.34 -33.65 -11.00
CA LYS A 76 20.53 -32.59 -11.60
C LYS A 76 19.47 -32.12 -10.59
N CYS A 77 19.43 -30.83 -10.32
CA CYS A 77 18.52 -30.22 -9.36
C CYS A 77 17.75 -29.05 -10.00
N LEU A 78 16.45 -28.97 -9.71
CA LEU A 78 15.65 -27.77 -9.96
C LEU A 78 15.88 -26.82 -8.77
N VAL A 79 16.22 -25.57 -9.07
CA VAL A 79 16.50 -24.52 -8.08
C VAL A 79 15.45 -23.44 -8.26
N ARG A 80 14.68 -23.17 -7.20
CA ARG A 80 13.71 -22.08 -7.15
C ARG A 80 14.27 -20.95 -6.30
N VAL A 81 14.40 -19.78 -6.90
CA VAL A 81 14.96 -18.59 -6.25
C VAL A 81 13.85 -17.56 -6.09
N TYR A 82 13.47 -17.29 -4.86
CA TYR A 82 12.39 -16.37 -4.51
C TYR A 82 12.98 -15.07 -3.99
N ILE A 83 12.84 -13.98 -4.74
CA ILE A 83 13.39 -12.67 -4.38
C ILE A 83 12.24 -11.73 -4.08
N VAL A 84 12.14 -11.33 -2.80
CA VAL A 84 11.02 -10.54 -2.29
C VAL A 84 11.25 -9.07 -2.50
N ARG A 85 12.34 -8.53 -1.96
CA ARG A 85 12.69 -7.10 -2.01
C ARG A 85 14.18 -6.88 -1.84
N ALA A 86 14.65 -5.69 -2.16
CA ALA A 86 15.94 -5.18 -1.70
C ALA A 86 15.75 -3.86 -0.96
N PHE A 87 16.75 -3.45 -0.19
CA PHE A 87 16.73 -2.21 0.58
C PHE A 87 18.16 -1.75 0.88
N ASP A 88 18.29 -0.48 1.30
CA ASP A 88 19.57 0.20 1.50
C ASP A 88 20.45 0.19 0.24
N LEU A 89 19.84 0.22 -0.95
CA LEU A 89 20.60 0.27 -2.19
C LEU A 89 21.32 1.63 -2.33
N PRO A 90 22.56 1.66 -2.85
CA PRO A 90 23.25 2.90 -3.10
C PRO A 90 22.59 3.63 -4.29
N PRO A 91 22.49 4.97 -4.22
CA PRO A 91 22.03 5.75 -5.37
C PRO A 91 23.02 5.61 -6.53
N ARG A 92 22.48 5.40 -7.73
CA ARG A 92 23.26 5.25 -8.97
C ARG A 92 22.95 6.35 -9.98
N ASP A 93 21.71 6.81 -9.97
CA ASP A 93 21.22 7.86 -10.85
C ASP A 93 21.43 9.27 -10.30
N ARG A 94 21.36 10.26 -11.19
CA ARG A 94 21.45 11.69 -10.86
C ARG A 94 20.32 12.19 -9.96
N ASN A 95 19.18 11.51 -9.99
CA ASN A 95 18.02 11.80 -9.12
C ASN A 95 18.24 11.32 -7.66
N GLY A 96 19.36 10.63 -7.37
CA GLY A 96 19.65 10.06 -6.07
C GLY A 96 18.90 8.75 -5.79
N LEU A 97 18.42 8.06 -6.83
CA LEU A 97 17.71 6.77 -6.78
C LEU A 97 18.43 5.75 -7.68
N CYS A 98 17.79 4.61 -7.91
CA CYS A 98 18.19 3.61 -8.90
C CYS A 98 16.93 2.99 -9.52
N ASP A 99 17.12 2.34 -10.65
CA ASP A 99 16.13 1.59 -11.42
C ASP A 99 16.49 0.08 -11.40
N PRO A 100 16.47 -0.58 -10.22
CA PRO A 100 17.03 -1.91 -10.07
C PRO A 100 16.20 -3.00 -10.75
N TYR A 101 16.88 -3.95 -11.38
CA TYR A 101 16.35 -5.25 -11.81
C TYR A 101 17.23 -6.40 -11.35
N ILE A 102 16.68 -7.61 -11.39
CA ILE A 102 17.34 -8.82 -10.90
C ILE A 102 17.98 -9.60 -12.05
N ARG A 103 19.20 -10.09 -11.82
CA ARG A 103 19.86 -11.12 -12.62
C ARG A 103 20.24 -12.30 -11.73
N VAL A 104 19.80 -13.51 -12.09
CA VAL A 104 20.11 -14.77 -11.39
C VAL A 104 20.90 -15.67 -12.33
N SER A 105 22.06 -16.14 -11.89
CA SER A 105 22.96 -16.98 -12.69
C SER A 105 23.31 -18.28 -11.96
N LEU A 106 23.26 -19.40 -12.67
CA LEU A 106 23.67 -20.72 -12.20
C LEU A 106 24.39 -21.46 -13.32
N GLY A 107 25.69 -21.70 -13.15
CA GLY A 107 26.54 -22.25 -14.21
C GLY A 107 26.55 -21.34 -15.44
N THR A 108 26.22 -21.89 -16.61
CA THR A 108 26.13 -21.13 -17.88
C THR A 108 24.79 -20.43 -18.07
N LYS A 109 23.79 -20.70 -17.21
CA LYS A 109 22.43 -20.16 -17.35
C LYS A 109 22.32 -18.86 -16.58
N THR A 110 21.74 -17.85 -17.22
CA THR A 110 21.42 -16.57 -16.60
C THR A 110 19.98 -16.21 -16.94
N LEU A 111 19.20 -15.88 -15.92
CA LEU A 111 17.84 -15.34 -16.03
C LEU A 111 17.82 -13.92 -15.46
N GLY A 112 16.84 -13.14 -15.89
CA GLY A 112 16.72 -11.73 -15.55
C GLY A 112 16.20 -10.98 -16.76
N GLN A 113 15.17 -10.19 -16.57
CA GLN A 113 14.51 -9.43 -17.62
C GLN A 113 14.71 -7.95 -17.34
N ARG A 114 15.49 -7.30 -18.22
CA ARG A 114 15.90 -5.89 -18.12
C ARG A 114 14.69 -4.96 -18.13
N ASP A 115 13.68 -5.28 -18.91
CA ASP A 115 12.40 -4.57 -19.03
C ASP A 115 11.54 -4.63 -17.76
N GLN A 116 11.87 -5.53 -16.83
CA GLN A 116 11.16 -5.67 -15.58
C GLN A 116 11.92 -5.00 -14.42
N TYR A 117 12.46 -3.79 -14.63
CA TYR A 117 13.06 -3.00 -13.55
C TYR A 117 11.98 -2.40 -12.63
N VAL A 118 12.39 -1.96 -11.43
CA VAL A 118 11.52 -1.19 -10.53
C VAL A 118 12.02 0.26 -10.53
N PRO A 119 11.26 1.22 -11.04
CA PRO A 119 11.76 2.57 -11.25
C PRO A 119 11.92 3.36 -9.94
N ASN A 120 12.92 4.25 -9.92
CA ASN A 120 13.10 5.35 -8.99
C ASN A 120 12.98 4.93 -7.52
N THR A 121 13.72 3.90 -7.10
CA THR A 121 13.66 3.41 -5.71
C THR A 121 14.95 2.77 -5.24
N LEU A 122 15.32 3.04 -3.98
CA LEU A 122 16.40 2.36 -3.26
C LEU A 122 15.90 1.14 -2.45
N GLU A 123 14.58 0.94 -2.40
CA GLU A 123 13.92 -0.15 -1.69
C GLU A 123 12.92 -0.90 -2.61
N PRO A 124 13.40 -1.53 -3.69
CA PRO A 124 12.51 -2.20 -4.64
C PRO A 124 11.83 -3.43 -4.03
N ILE A 125 10.53 -3.58 -4.27
CA ILE A 125 9.79 -4.80 -3.98
C ILE A 125 9.58 -5.53 -5.29
N PHE A 126 10.24 -6.68 -5.45
CA PHE A 126 10.21 -7.47 -6.68
C PHE A 126 9.09 -8.51 -6.66
N GLY A 127 9.05 -9.32 -5.59
CA GLY A 127 8.15 -10.47 -5.46
C GLY A 127 8.21 -11.42 -6.66
N ARG A 128 9.42 -11.91 -7.00
CA ARG A 128 9.64 -12.74 -8.20
C ARG A 128 10.28 -14.09 -7.90
N LEU A 129 9.83 -15.08 -8.66
CA LEU A 129 10.38 -16.43 -8.71
C LEU A 129 11.20 -16.61 -9.98
N PHE A 130 12.41 -17.17 -9.81
CA PHE A 130 13.22 -17.69 -10.90
C PHE A 130 13.38 -19.20 -10.74
N GLU A 131 13.17 -19.95 -11.83
CA GLU A 131 13.39 -21.39 -11.85
C GLU A 131 14.55 -21.72 -12.79
N LEU A 132 15.58 -22.35 -12.23
CA LEU A 132 16.80 -22.74 -12.93
C LEU A 132 17.05 -24.22 -12.69
N THR A 133 17.75 -24.87 -13.60
CA THR A 133 18.20 -26.26 -13.39
C THR A 133 19.71 -26.28 -13.41
N GLY A 134 20.34 -26.83 -12.39
CA GLY A 134 21.78 -26.99 -12.29
C GLY A 134 22.19 -28.43 -12.01
N THR A 135 23.45 -28.78 -12.26
CA THR A 135 24.02 -30.08 -11.88
C THR A 135 24.99 -29.90 -10.71
N ILE A 136 24.62 -30.34 -9.51
CA ILE A 136 25.43 -30.18 -8.30
C ILE A 136 26.33 -31.41 -8.15
N PRO A 137 27.65 -31.27 -7.86
CA PRO A 137 28.35 -30.05 -7.48
C PRO A 137 29.04 -29.28 -8.62
N LEU A 138 28.88 -29.70 -9.89
CA LEU A 138 29.51 -29.05 -11.06
C LEU A 138 29.12 -27.56 -11.19
N GLU A 139 27.86 -27.24 -10.92
CA GLU A 139 27.26 -25.91 -10.95
C GLU A 139 26.73 -25.58 -9.54
N LYS A 140 27.64 -25.41 -8.57
CA LYS A 140 27.27 -25.19 -7.16
C LYS A 140 27.00 -23.72 -6.80
N ASP A 141 27.62 -22.77 -7.50
CA ASP A 141 27.56 -21.35 -7.12
C ASP A 141 26.36 -20.66 -7.78
N LEU A 142 25.31 -20.40 -7.00
CA LEU A 142 24.17 -19.60 -7.43
C LEU A 142 24.48 -18.12 -7.16
N ARG A 143 24.52 -17.31 -8.22
CA ARG A 143 24.78 -15.87 -8.13
C ARG A 143 23.50 -15.07 -8.32
N ILE A 144 23.25 -14.12 -7.42
CA ILE A 144 22.16 -13.15 -7.51
C ILE A 144 22.79 -11.76 -7.57
N SER A 145 22.55 -11.06 -8.68
CA SER A 145 23.03 -9.69 -8.89
C SER A 145 21.84 -8.74 -9.04
N LEU A 146 21.93 -7.56 -8.44
CA LEU A 146 21.08 -6.42 -8.77
C LEU A 146 21.84 -5.53 -9.74
N VAL A 147 21.13 -5.09 -10.77
CA VAL A 147 21.68 -4.26 -11.84
C VAL A 147 20.76 -3.06 -12.01
N ASP A 148 21.35 -1.90 -12.23
CA ASP A 148 20.67 -0.65 -12.46
C ASP A 148 20.33 -0.49 -13.94
N TYR A 149 19.07 -0.21 -14.26
CA TYR A 149 18.63 0.01 -15.63
C TYR A 149 18.98 1.43 -16.07
N ASP A 150 19.82 1.56 -17.09
CA ASP A 150 20.18 2.84 -17.69
C ASP A 150 19.74 2.85 -19.17
N LEU A 151 19.06 3.91 -19.63
CA LEU A 151 18.77 4.04 -21.07
C LEU A 151 20.07 4.15 -21.89
N VAL A 152 21.01 4.97 -21.39
CA VAL A 152 22.38 5.20 -21.89
C VAL A 152 23.14 5.84 -20.72
N PRO A 153 24.27 5.31 -20.18
CA PRO A 153 25.23 4.26 -20.62
C PRO A 153 24.77 2.79 -20.37
N PRO A 154 25.60 1.74 -20.61
CA PRO A 154 25.25 0.36 -20.24
C PRO A 154 24.94 0.18 -18.74
N ASP A 155 23.93 -0.65 -18.48
CA ASP A 155 23.46 -1.04 -17.15
C ASP A 155 24.60 -1.40 -16.19
N GLN A 156 24.56 -0.82 -15.00
CA GLN A 156 25.62 -0.93 -14.01
C GLN A 156 25.26 -1.95 -12.93
N GLU A 157 26.19 -2.84 -12.58
CA GLU A 157 25.97 -3.76 -11.47
C GLU A 157 25.97 -2.99 -10.15
N ILE A 158 24.86 -3.07 -9.40
CA ILE A 158 24.73 -2.46 -8.08
C ILE A 158 25.53 -3.29 -7.08
N GLY A 159 25.32 -4.60 -7.11
CA GLY A 159 26.04 -5.57 -6.29
C GLY A 159 25.51 -6.99 -6.48
N THR A 160 26.26 -7.95 -5.96
CA THR A 160 25.98 -9.38 -6.11
C THR A 160 26.20 -10.13 -4.80
N THR A 161 25.46 -11.21 -4.62
CA THR A 161 25.68 -12.22 -3.58
C THR A 161 25.74 -13.61 -4.21
N THR A 162 26.43 -14.54 -3.56
CA THR A 162 26.59 -15.92 -4.03
C THR A 162 26.14 -16.89 -2.94
N ILE A 163 25.47 -17.96 -3.33
CA ILE A 163 25.01 -19.05 -2.46
C ILE A 163 25.64 -20.36 -2.95
N ASP A 164 26.25 -21.11 -2.04
CA ASP A 164 26.78 -22.44 -2.32
C ASP A 164 25.66 -23.50 -2.18
N LEU A 165 25.11 -23.93 -3.32
CA LEU A 165 23.99 -24.87 -3.37
C LEU A 165 24.39 -26.29 -2.93
N GLU A 166 25.66 -26.66 -3.05
CA GLU A 166 26.13 -27.97 -2.62
C GLU A 166 26.05 -28.09 -1.10
N ASN A 167 26.52 -27.07 -0.37
CA ASN A 167 26.44 -27.07 1.10
C ASN A 167 24.98 -27.09 1.57
N ARG A 168 24.10 -26.29 0.94
CA ARG A 168 22.66 -26.30 1.28
C ARG A 168 21.99 -27.64 1.01
N LEU A 169 22.36 -28.31 -0.08
CA LEU A 169 21.81 -29.60 -0.45
C LEU A 169 22.26 -30.72 0.50
N LEU A 170 23.55 -30.72 0.85
CA LEU A 170 24.17 -31.80 1.62
C LEU A 170 24.05 -31.65 3.13
N SER A 171 23.77 -30.44 3.62
CA SER A 171 23.64 -30.18 5.06
C SER A 171 22.52 -31.00 5.71
N ARG A 172 22.80 -31.58 6.89
CA ARG A 172 21.83 -32.35 7.68
C ARG A 172 20.79 -31.45 8.37
N PHE A 173 20.96 -30.13 8.33
CA PHE A 173 19.94 -29.18 8.76
C PHE A 173 18.78 -29.03 7.77
N ARG A 174 18.83 -29.70 6.61
CA ARG A 174 17.78 -29.68 5.57
C ARG A 174 17.56 -28.29 4.96
N ALA A 175 18.65 -27.56 4.71
CA ALA A 175 18.59 -26.22 4.12
C ALA A 175 18.12 -26.16 2.66
N HIS A 176 17.94 -27.32 1.99
CA HIS A 176 17.44 -27.39 0.62
C HIS A 176 15.96 -27.01 0.46
N CYS A 177 15.12 -27.21 1.48
CA CYS A 177 13.73 -26.76 1.46
C CYS A 177 13.23 -26.52 2.89
N GLY A 178 12.97 -25.24 3.22
CA GLY A 178 12.60 -24.86 4.59
C GLY A 178 11.24 -25.40 5.02
N LEU A 179 11.16 -25.93 6.26
CA LEU A 179 9.96 -26.56 6.80
C LEU A 179 8.81 -25.56 7.07
N PRO A 180 7.64 -25.70 6.44
CA PRO A 180 6.50 -24.83 6.71
C PRO A 180 6.01 -24.99 8.16
N THR A 181 5.38 -23.95 8.70
CA THR A 181 4.84 -23.99 10.08
C THR A 181 3.70 -25.01 10.20
N LEU A 182 2.90 -25.16 9.14
CA LEU A 182 1.73 -26.02 9.11
C LEU A 182 1.75 -26.88 7.85
N TYR A 183 1.31 -28.13 7.98
CA TYR A 183 1.13 -29.01 6.83
C TYR A 183 -0.22 -28.73 6.16
N ARG A 184 -0.18 -28.38 4.87
CA ARG A 184 -1.36 -28.07 4.05
C ARG A 184 -1.27 -28.78 2.71
N ILE A 185 -2.38 -29.36 2.26
CA ILE A 185 -2.48 -30.02 0.96
C ILE A 185 -2.92 -29.06 -0.16
N THR A 186 -3.62 -27.98 0.20
CA THR A 186 -4.20 -27.01 -0.75
C THR A 186 -4.15 -25.59 -0.20
N GLY A 187 -4.22 -24.61 -1.10
CA GLY A 187 -4.26 -23.19 -0.77
C GLY A 187 -2.87 -22.60 -0.46
N PRO A 188 -2.83 -21.37 0.08
CA PRO A 188 -1.57 -20.69 0.38
C PRO A 188 -0.70 -21.47 1.38
N GLY A 189 0.58 -21.64 1.05
CA GLY A 189 1.51 -22.42 1.88
C GLY A 189 1.25 -23.92 1.85
N CYS A 190 0.77 -24.45 0.72
CA CYS A 190 0.70 -25.89 0.48
C CYS A 190 2.11 -26.51 0.55
N TRP A 191 2.17 -27.78 0.95
CA TRP A 191 3.40 -28.54 1.01
C TRP A 191 4.11 -28.52 -0.35
N ARG A 192 5.35 -28.02 -0.36
CA ARG A 192 6.12 -27.78 -1.59
C ARG A 192 7.31 -28.72 -1.76
N ASP A 193 7.69 -29.45 -0.71
CA ASP A 193 8.75 -30.44 -0.76
C ASP A 193 8.31 -31.68 -1.56
N GLN A 194 9.28 -32.40 -2.13
CA GLN A 194 9.08 -33.61 -2.95
C GLN A 194 8.64 -34.81 -2.09
N VAL A 195 9.10 -34.87 -0.84
CA VAL A 195 8.78 -35.95 0.10
C VAL A 195 7.81 -35.47 1.18
N PRO A 196 6.83 -36.28 1.60
CA PRO A 196 5.95 -35.93 2.70
C PRO A 196 6.70 -35.87 4.05
N PRO A 197 6.18 -35.14 5.06
CA PRO A 197 6.81 -35.03 6.37
C PRO A 197 7.18 -36.35 7.03
N SER A 198 6.32 -37.37 6.96
CA SER A 198 6.55 -38.68 7.57
C SER A 198 7.76 -39.40 6.97
N GLN A 199 7.88 -39.40 5.65
CA GLN A 199 9.04 -39.96 4.94
C GLN A 199 10.31 -39.13 5.19
N ALA A 200 10.19 -37.82 5.27
CA ALA A 200 11.33 -36.97 5.57
C ALA A 200 11.87 -37.19 7.00
N LEU A 201 10.98 -37.44 7.97
CA LEU A 201 11.36 -37.84 9.32
C LEU A 201 12.08 -39.19 9.34
N GLU A 202 11.63 -40.15 8.53
CA GLU A 202 12.30 -41.44 8.37
C GLU A 202 13.71 -41.29 7.77
N HIS A 203 13.86 -40.48 6.70
CA HIS A 203 15.17 -40.19 6.12
C HIS A 203 16.09 -39.49 7.12
N PHE A 204 15.57 -38.54 7.91
CA PHE A 204 16.32 -37.88 8.97
C PHE A 204 16.79 -38.86 10.05
N ALA A 205 15.90 -39.78 10.49
CA ALA A 205 16.23 -40.83 11.43
C ALA A 205 17.40 -41.68 10.92
N ARG A 206 17.28 -42.15 9.68
CA ARG A 206 18.26 -43.02 9.02
C ARG A 206 19.62 -42.35 8.86
N ALA A 207 19.64 -41.09 8.43
CA ALA A 207 20.87 -40.31 8.28
C ALA A 207 21.63 -40.10 9.60
N ARG A 208 20.92 -40.10 10.74
CA ARG A 208 21.50 -40.02 12.09
C ARG A 208 21.71 -41.37 12.77
N GLY A 209 21.37 -42.48 12.10
CA GLY A 209 21.45 -43.80 12.69
C GLY A 209 20.46 -44.07 13.83
N LEU A 210 19.33 -43.34 13.82
CA LEU A 210 18.24 -43.52 14.76
C LEU A 210 17.24 -44.55 14.22
N PRO A 211 16.50 -45.26 15.10
CA PRO A 211 15.42 -46.14 14.67
C PRO A 211 14.36 -45.36 13.89
N ALA A 212 13.70 -46.04 12.95
CA ALA A 212 12.62 -45.45 12.17
C ALA A 212 11.46 -45.01 13.06
N PRO A 213 10.78 -43.89 12.75
CA PRO A 213 9.64 -43.43 13.55
C PRO A 213 8.47 -44.42 13.46
N GLU A 214 7.98 -44.84 14.62
CA GLU A 214 6.86 -45.79 14.71
C GLU A 214 5.55 -45.02 14.90
N PHE A 215 4.70 -45.01 13.87
CA PHE A 215 3.41 -44.35 13.91
C PHE A 215 2.28 -45.31 14.32
N SER A 216 1.36 -44.84 15.16
CA SER A 216 0.08 -45.52 15.42
C SER A 216 -0.74 -45.70 14.14
N ALA A 217 -1.64 -46.69 14.11
CA ALA A 217 -2.52 -46.97 12.97
C ALA A 217 -3.34 -45.75 12.53
N ASP A 218 -3.79 -44.93 13.48
CA ASP A 218 -4.58 -43.71 13.24
C ASP A 218 -3.71 -42.48 12.90
N GLY A 219 -2.37 -42.60 13.01
CA GLY A 219 -1.42 -41.52 12.75
C GLY A 219 -1.42 -40.39 13.78
N THR A 220 -2.04 -40.58 14.94
CA THR A 220 -2.18 -39.56 16.00
C THR A 220 -1.07 -39.62 17.06
N ALA A 221 -0.33 -40.73 17.11
CA ALA A 221 0.85 -40.92 17.93
C ALA A 221 2.05 -41.35 17.09
N VAL A 222 3.24 -40.89 17.48
CA VAL A 222 4.54 -41.34 16.93
C VAL A 222 5.57 -41.51 18.05
N THR A 223 6.31 -42.61 18.00
CA THR A 223 7.48 -42.84 18.86
C THR A 223 8.74 -42.60 18.02
N PHE A 224 9.62 -41.72 18.49
CA PHE A 224 10.85 -41.34 17.82
C PHE A 224 11.98 -41.17 18.83
N GLY A 225 13.02 -42.01 18.71
CA GLY A 225 14.02 -42.17 19.77
C GLY A 225 13.36 -42.62 21.08
N ASP A 226 13.71 -41.97 22.18
CA ASP A 226 13.16 -42.28 23.51
C ASP A 226 11.88 -41.46 23.83
N GLN A 227 11.34 -40.73 22.86
CA GLN A 227 10.20 -39.83 23.05
C GLN A 227 8.96 -40.29 22.30
N SER A 228 7.80 -40.11 22.93
CA SER A 228 6.49 -40.36 22.32
C SER A 228 5.71 -39.07 22.21
N PHE A 229 5.21 -38.78 21.01
CA PHE A 229 4.51 -37.56 20.67
C PHE A 229 3.05 -37.86 20.32
N LEU A 230 2.14 -37.04 20.83
CA LEU A 230 0.70 -37.13 20.56
C LEU A 230 0.22 -35.87 19.87
N LEU A 231 -0.52 -36.03 18.78
CA LEU A 231 -1.04 -34.92 17.99
C LEU A 231 -1.93 -33.97 18.82
N GLY A 232 -2.73 -34.53 19.73
CA GLY A 232 -3.60 -33.76 20.61
C GLY A 232 -2.85 -32.85 21.61
N HIS A 233 -1.56 -33.07 21.84
CA HIS A 233 -0.75 -32.14 22.64
C HIS A 233 -0.45 -30.83 21.90
N PHE A 234 -0.44 -30.88 20.56
CA PHE A 234 -0.08 -29.76 19.71
C PHE A 234 -1.32 -29.04 19.13
N GLU A 235 -2.36 -29.79 18.81
CA GLU A 235 -3.60 -29.23 18.27
C GLU A 235 -4.71 -29.19 19.32
N ARG A 236 -4.94 -28.00 19.87
CA ARG A 236 -6.05 -27.75 20.82
C ARG A 236 -7.35 -27.51 20.06
N GLY A 237 -7.99 -28.58 19.61
CA GLY A 237 -9.32 -28.55 18.96
C GLY A 237 -9.31 -28.96 17.48
N PRO A 238 -10.50 -29.04 16.84
CA PRO A 238 -10.60 -29.40 15.42
C PRO A 238 -9.83 -28.40 14.55
N PRO A 239 -9.21 -28.83 13.44
CA PRO A 239 -8.40 -27.96 12.61
C PRO A 239 -9.20 -26.75 12.14
N THR A 240 -8.71 -25.55 12.44
CA THR A 240 -9.38 -24.27 12.12
C THR A 240 -9.39 -23.92 10.63
N HIS A 241 -8.77 -24.73 9.77
CA HIS A 241 -8.54 -24.43 8.36
C HIS A 241 -9.28 -25.40 7.43
N GLN A 242 -9.67 -24.93 6.25
CA GLN A 242 -10.60 -25.62 5.34
C GLN A 242 -10.14 -27.02 4.87
N HIS A 243 -8.84 -27.33 4.89
CA HIS A 243 -8.30 -28.63 4.43
C HIS A 243 -7.07 -29.08 5.25
N PRO A 244 -7.25 -29.60 6.48
CA PRO A 244 -6.14 -30.19 7.22
C PRO A 244 -5.66 -31.45 6.47
N GLY A 245 -4.35 -31.55 6.23
CA GLY A 245 -3.78 -32.79 5.71
C GLY A 245 -3.89 -33.96 6.71
N PRO A 246 -3.43 -35.17 6.34
CA PRO A 246 -3.52 -36.35 7.20
C PRO A 246 -2.87 -36.11 8.58
N PRO A 247 -3.45 -36.64 9.69
CA PRO A 247 -2.89 -36.53 11.05
C PRO A 247 -1.42 -36.92 11.14
N ARG A 248 -1.07 -38.02 10.48
CA ARG A 248 0.31 -38.55 10.40
C ARG A 248 1.32 -37.51 9.92
N GLU A 249 1.00 -36.79 8.86
CA GLU A 249 1.90 -35.80 8.25
C GLU A 249 2.02 -34.54 9.11
N ARG A 250 0.91 -34.13 9.73
CA ARG A 250 0.90 -33.00 10.67
C ARG A 250 1.75 -33.28 11.90
N LEU A 251 1.65 -34.49 12.45
CA LEU A 251 2.45 -34.92 13.59
C LEU A 251 3.93 -35.06 13.22
N ALA A 252 4.25 -35.69 12.09
CA ALA A 252 5.61 -35.82 11.62
C ALA A 252 6.30 -34.47 11.41
N LEU A 253 5.58 -33.48 10.86
CA LEU A 253 6.09 -32.11 10.74
C LEU A 253 6.41 -31.47 12.09
N HIS A 254 5.58 -31.70 13.11
CA HIS A 254 5.87 -31.21 14.47
C HIS A 254 7.16 -31.81 15.04
N VAL A 255 7.38 -33.12 14.84
CA VAL A 255 8.61 -33.78 15.28
C VAL A 255 9.82 -33.24 14.51
N LEU A 256 9.71 -33.03 13.20
CA LEU A 256 10.77 -32.42 12.40
C LEU A 256 11.17 -31.01 12.89
N HIS A 257 10.20 -30.19 13.32
CA HIS A 257 10.49 -28.89 13.94
C HIS A 257 11.23 -29.02 15.29
N ALA A 258 10.90 -30.04 16.08
CA ALA A 258 11.63 -30.33 17.33
C ALA A 258 13.09 -30.78 17.08
N CYS A 259 13.42 -31.21 15.87
CA CYS A 259 14.78 -31.59 15.48
C CYS A 259 15.68 -30.40 15.09
N HIS A 260 15.23 -29.14 15.25
CA HIS A 260 16.00 -27.92 14.96
C HIS A 260 16.51 -27.84 13.51
N LEU A 261 15.71 -28.34 12.57
CA LEU A 261 15.95 -28.22 11.14
C LEU A 261 15.61 -26.81 10.64
N VAL A 262 16.10 -26.45 9.45
CA VAL A 262 15.82 -25.14 8.84
C VAL A 262 14.31 -24.98 8.62
N PRO A 263 13.64 -24.01 9.29
CA PRO A 263 12.25 -23.71 9.02
C PRO A 263 12.11 -22.91 7.72
N GLU A 264 10.88 -22.78 7.24
CA GLU A 264 10.53 -21.83 6.18
C GLU A 264 10.98 -20.43 6.60
N HIS A 265 11.77 -19.80 5.74
CA HIS A 265 12.52 -18.61 6.08
C HIS A 265 12.59 -17.61 4.93
N LEU A 266 12.91 -16.39 5.32
CA LEU A 266 13.39 -15.32 4.46
C LEU A 266 14.76 -14.92 5.00
N GLU A 267 15.81 -15.06 4.21
CA GLU A 267 17.16 -14.62 4.58
C GLU A 267 17.45 -13.25 3.97
N THR A 268 18.29 -12.46 4.66
CA THR A 268 18.73 -11.14 4.20
C THR A 268 20.19 -11.24 3.84
N ARG A 269 20.52 -11.14 2.54
CA ARG A 269 21.90 -11.26 2.06
C ARG A 269 22.47 -9.91 1.70
N THR A 270 23.72 -9.67 2.09
CA THR A 270 24.43 -8.45 1.72
C THR A 270 24.94 -8.54 0.28
N LEU A 271 24.83 -7.43 -0.45
CA LEU A 271 25.34 -7.30 -1.81
C LEU A 271 26.73 -6.67 -1.80
N TYR A 272 27.62 -7.21 -2.62
CA TYR A 272 28.99 -6.70 -2.77
C TYR A 272 29.32 -6.46 -4.24
N ILE A 273 30.25 -5.55 -4.51
CA ILE A 273 30.76 -5.31 -5.86
C ILE A 273 32.27 -5.55 -5.89
N SER A 274 32.76 -6.15 -6.98
CA SER A 274 34.18 -6.50 -7.13
C SER A 274 35.12 -5.29 -7.15
N THR A 275 34.62 -4.12 -7.57
CA THR A 275 35.38 -2.87 -7.62
C THR A 275 35.59 -2.22 -6.25
N GLN A 276 34.77 -2.57 -5.26
CA GLN A 276 34.81 -2.05 -3.89
C GLN A 276 34.68 -3.21 -2.89
N PRO A 277 35.71 -4.07 -2.79
CA PRO A 277 35.67 -5.24 -1.92
C PRO A 277 35.46 -4.83 -0.46
N GLY A 278 34.55 -5.51 0.23
CA GLY A 278 34.23 -5.28 1.64
C GLY A 278 33.23 -4.15 1.92
N LEU A 279 32.83 -3.35 0.92
CA LEU A 279 31.79 -2.34 1.09
C LEU A 279 30.41 -2.91 0.73
N GLU A 280 29.46 -2.83 1.65
CA GLU A 280 28.07 -3.26 1.44
C GLU A 280 27.37 -2.34 0.43
N GLN A 281 26.73 -2.93 -0.59
CA GLN A 281 25.99 -2.24 -1.65
C GLN A 281 24.47 -2.42 -1.49
N GLY A 282 24.01 -2.46 -0.23
CA GLY A 282 22.64 -2.78 0.13
C GLY A 282 22.39 -4.27 0.34
N LYS A 283 21.13 -4.63 0.54
CA LYS A 283 20.71 -5.97 0.99
C LYS A 283 19.52 -6.48 0.20
N VAL A 284 19.47 -7.79 -0.02
CA VAL A 284 18.37 -8.48 -0.70
C VAL A 284 17.71 -9.48 0.25
N GLN A 285 16.38 -9.50 0.29
CA GLN A 285 15.59 -10.48 1.01
C GLN A 285 15.06 -11.55 0.07
N MET A 286 15.45 -12.78 0.33
CA MET A 286 15.16 -13.91 -0.56
C MET A 286 15.20 -15.26 0.18
N TRP A 287 14.85 -16.33 -0.52
CA TRP A 287 15.20 -17.69 -0.13
C TRP A 287 15.36 -18.57 -1.37
N VAL A 288 15.93 -19.75 -1.18
CA VAL A 288 16.17 -20.71 -2.25
C VAL A 288 15.67 -22.08 -1.82
N ASP A 289 14.90 -22.73 -2.70
CA ASP A 289 14.59 -24.15 -2.57
C ASP A 289 15.34 -24.96 -3.66
N ILE A 290 15.88 -26.12 -3.30
CA ILE A 290 16.68 -27.01 -4.16
C ILE A 290 16.00 -28.39 -4.17
N PHE A 291 15.65 -28.86 -5.37
CA PHE A 291 14.88 -30.09 -5.58
C PHE A 291 15.63 -31.06 -6.49
N PRO A 292 16.20 -32.14 -5.95
CA PRO A 292 16.85 -33.17 -6.75
C PRO A 292 15.91 -33.86 -7.72
N ALA A 293 16.28 -33.95 -9.00
CA ALA A 293 15.43 -34.54 -10.04
C ALA A 293 15.12 -36.03 -9.80
N SER A 294 15.98 -36.74 -9.06
CA SER A 294 15.77 -38.16 -8.73
C SER A 294 14.61 -38.42 -7.78
N LEU A 295 14.15 -37.42 -7.03
CA LEU A 295 13.03 -37.54 -6.10
C LEU A 295 11.67 -37.25 -6.75
N GLY A 296 11.64 -36.95 -8.06
CA GLY A 296 10.43 -36.61 -8.80
C GLY A 296 10.18 -35.09 -8.89
N PRO A 297 9.01 -34.64 -9.36
CA PRO A 297 8.69 -33.22 -9.42
C PRO A 297 8.36 -32.66 -8.02
N PRO A 298 8.80 -31.43 -7.67
CA PRO A 298 8.40 -30.78 -6.43
C PRO A 298 6.96 -30.28 -6.48
N GLY A 299 6.42 -29.90 -5.31
CA GLY A 299 5.12 -29.26 -5.21
C GLY A 299 5.06 -27.91 -5.93
N PRO A 300 3.89 -27.27 -6.00
CA PRO A 300 3.74 -25.98 -6.69
C PRO A 300 4.58 -24.89 -6.01
N PRO A 301 5.07 -23.89 -6.78
CA PRO A 301 5.81 -22.78 -6.22
C PRO A 301 4.92 -21.87 -5.36
N VAL A 302 5.56 -21.14 -4.42
CA VAL A 302 4.89 -20.10 -3.63
C VAL A 302 4.66 -18.86 -4.49
N ASP A 303 3.41 -18.37 -4.56
CA ASP A 303 3.11 -17.09 -5.21
C ASP A 303 3.51 -15.93 -4.29
N ILE A 304 4.55 -15.21 -4.71
CA ILE A 304 5.11 -14.06 -4.00
C ILE A 304 4.91 -12.76 -4.77
N THR A 305 4.09 -12.78 -5.82
CA THR A 305 3.83 -11.63 -6.67
C THR A 305 3.30 -10.47 -5.82
N PRO A 306 3.84 -9.24 -5.94
CA PRO A 306 3.35 -8.11 -5.18
C PRO A 306 1.88 -7.87 -5.48
N ARG A 307 1.10 -7.66 -4.43
CA ARG A 307 -0.33 -7.39 -4.56
C ARG A 307 -0.51 -6.03 -5.24
N LYS A 308 -1.33 -5.99 -6.28
CA LYS A 308 -1.63 -4.75 -6.99
C LYS A 308 -2.68 -3.93 -6.22
N PRO A 309 -2.61 -2.60 -6.26
CA PRO A 309 -3.68 -1.77 -5.74
C PRO A 309 -4.98 -2.05 -6.48
N GLN A 310 -6.08 -1.93 -5.76
CA GLN A 310 -7.42 -2.06 -6.33
C GLN A 310 -8.10 -0.70 -6.28
N ARG A 311 -8.96 -0.44 -7.26
CA ARG A 311 -9.76 0.78 -7.28
C ARG A 311 -10.94 0.67 -6.30
N TYR A 312 -11.15 1.71 -5.52
CA TYR A 312 -12.24 1.89 -4.57
C TYR A 312 -12.97 3.20 -4.84
N GLU A 313 -14.22 3.25 -4.41
CA GLU A 313 -15.04 4.45 -4.40
C GLU A 313 -15.48 4.76 -2.97
N LEU A 314 -15.18 5.97 -2.50
CA LEU A 314 -15.72 6.51 -1.25
C LEU A 314 -16.90 7.41 -1.57
N ARG A 315 -18.06 7.08 -1.00
CA ARG A 315 -19.25 7.92 -0.98
C ARG A 315 -19.37 8.57 0.38
N CYS A 316 -19.42 9.89 0.40
CA CYS A 316 -19.65 10.69 1.61
C CYS A 316 -20.89 11.54 1.40
N VAL A 317 -21.97 11.25 2.11
CA VAL A 317 -23.17 12.10 2.11
C VAL A 317 -23.09 13.07 3.28
N VAL A 318 -23.08 14.36 2.98
CA VAL A 318 -23.22 15.45 3.94
C VAL A 318 -24.71 15.71 4.12
N TRP A 319 -25.24 15.37 5.30
CA TRP A 319 -26.65 15.59 5.61
C TRP A 319 -26.86 16.99 6.17
N ASN A 320 -26.26 17.25 7.34
CA ASN A 320 -26.50 18.45 8.12
C ASN A 320 -25.23 18.97 8.80
N THR A 321 -25.26 20.25 9.16
CA THR A 321 -24.32 20.88 10.11
C THR A 321 -25.07 21.36 11.34
N GLN A 322 -24.41 21.39 12.49
CA GLN A 322 -24.96 21.94 13.73
C GLN A 322 -23.87 22.63 14.57
N ASP A 323 -24.27 23.63 15.36
CA ASP A 323 -23.40 24.39 16.27
C ASP A 323 -22.19 25.00 15.54
N VAL A 324 -22.35 25.37 14.26
CA VAL A 324 -21.31 26.05 13.47
C VAL A 324 -21.20 27.50 13.92
N ASP A 325 -19.96 27.97 14.06
CA ASP A 325 -19.68 29.37 14.42
C ASP A 325 -20.31 30.35 13.41
N LEU A 326 -21.04 31.35 13.93
CA LEU A 326 -21.67 32.41 13.14
C LEU A 326 -20.75 33.62 13.00
N ARG A 327 -20.52 34.10 11.77
CA ARG A 327 -19.59 35.22 11.49
C ARG A 327 -20.31 36.50 11.04
N ASP A 328 -21.30 36.39 10.17
CA ASP A 328 -22.01 37.53 9.61
C ASP A 328 -23.02 38.16 10.57
N VAL A 329 -23.41 39.41 10.28
CA VAL A 329 -24.48 40.13 11.00
C VAL A 329 -25.49 40.67 10.00
N ASN A 330 -26.77 40.36 10.20
CA ASN A 330 -27.84 40.85 9.33
C ASN A 330 -28.16 42.34 9.56
N LEU A 331 -28.98 42.91 8.68
CA LEU A 331 -29.46 44.30 8.78
C LEU A 331 -30.21 44.61 10.10
N ALA A 332 -30.67 43.58 10.83
CA ALA A 332 -31.33 43.70 12.13
C ALA A 332 -30.37 43.46 13.32
N GLY A 333 -29.07 43.32 13.09
CA GLY A 333 -28.05 43.11 14.12
C GLY A 333 -27.90 41.68 14.65
N GLN A 334 -28.60 40.70 14.07
CA GLN A 334 -28.50 39.28 14.47
C GLN A 334 -27.39 38.58 13.70
N ARG A 335 -26.65 37.69 14.38
CA ARG A 335 -25.58 36.91 13.75
C ARG A 335 -26.14 35.81 12.84
N MET A 336 -25.50 35.57 11.69
CA MET A 336 -25.82 34.51 10.76
C MET A 336 -24.58 34.03 10.00
N SER A 337 -24.68 32.94 9.24
CA SER A 337 -23.65 32.50 8.27
C SER A 337 -24.29 31.81 7.06
N ASP A 338 -23.66 31.95 5.90
CA ASP A 338 -23.99 31.31 4.62
C ASP A 338 -23.12 30.04 4.43
N ILE A 339 -23.50 28.96 5.11
CA ILE A 339 -22.64 27.77 5.31
C ILE A 339 -22.56 26.89 4.04
N TYR A 340 -21.35 26.46 3.68
CA TYR A 340 -21.14 25.34 2.75
C TYR A 340 -19.97 24.45 3.19
N VAL A 341 -19.94 23.22 2.65
CA VAL A 341 -18.91 22.22 2.99
C VAL A 341 -18.10 21.85 1.75
N THR A 342 -16.78 21.79 1.89
CA THR A 342 -15.86 21.29 0.87
C THR A 342 -15.16 20.01 1.35
N GLY A 343 -14.88 19.08 0.44
CA GLY A 343 -14.29 17.79 0.79
C GLY A 343 -13.38 17.20 -0.28
N TRP A 344 -12.32 16.51 0.16
CA TRP A 344 -11.40 15.76 -0.70
C TRP A 344 -10.67 14.65 0.08
N LEU A 345 -10.04 13.73 -0.65
CA LEU A 345 -9.11 12.77 -0.08
C LEU A 345 -7.68 13.33 -0.11
N ASP A 346 -6.92 13.13 0.97
CA ASP A 346 -5.53 13.59 1.08
C ASP A 346 -4.67 13.08 -0.08
N GLY A 347 -3.99 14.01 -0.78
CA GLY A 347 -3.22 13.74 -2.00
C GLY A 347 -4.03 13.58 -3.29
N LEU A 348 -5.36 13.76 -3.23
CA LEU A 348 -6.26 13.85 -4.38
C LEU A 348 -7.02 15.19 -4.37
N GLU A 349 -6.31 16.29 -4.14
CA GLU A 349 -6.89 17.64 -4.08
C GLU A 349 -7.63 18.03 -5.38
N GLU A 350 -7.19 17.49 -6.53
CA GLU A 350 -7.85 17.68 -7.83
C GLU A 350 -9.30 17.14 -7.87
N GLN A 351 -9.64 16.18 -6.99
CA GLN A 351 -11.00 15.65 -6.86
C GLN A 351 -11.86 16.43 -5.85
N ARG A 352 -11.40 17.61 -5.38
CA ARG A 352 -12.11 18.44 -4.41
C ARG A 352 -13.52 18.78 -4.88
N GLN A 353 -14.48 18.56 -3.99
CA GLN A 353 -15.91 18.80 -4.22
C GLN A 353 -16.45 19.78 -3.18
N ARG A 354 -17.54 20.47 -3.53
CA ARG A 354 -18.26 21.39 -2.63
C ARG A 354 -19.77 21.13 -2.68
N THR A 355 -20.44 21.35 -1.56
CA THR A 355 -21.91 21.34 -1.49
C THR A 355 -22.49 22.61 -2.12
N ASP A 356 -23.83 22.68 -2.20
CA ASP A 356 -24.51 23.95 -2.32
C ASP A 356 -24.48 24.75 -1.01
N VAL A 357 -24.84 26.03 -1.07
CA VAL A 357 -24.79 26.96 0.07
C VAL A 357 -26.13 26.94 0.82
N HIS A 358 -26.07 26.84 2.15
CA HIS A 358 -27.20 27.11 3.03
C HIS A 358 -27.13 28.56 3.50
N TYR A 359 -27.96 29.41 2.89
CA TYR A 359 -27.99 30.83 3.21
C TYR A 359 -28.70 31.14 4.53
N ARG A 360 -28.18 32.11 5.28
CA ARG A 360 -28.79 32.70 6.49
C ARG A 360 -29.06 31.71 7.61
N SER A 361 -28.09 30.86 7.93
CA SER A 361 -28.14 30.03 9.13
C SER A 361 -28.12 30.92 10.38
N LEU A 362 -29.12 30.79 11.26
CA LEU A 362 -29.26 31.60 12.47
C LEU A 362 -28.75 30.90 13.72
N GLN A 363 -28.68 29.57 13.72
CA GLN A 363 -28.24 28.76 14.86
C GLN A 363 -26.99 27.92 14.54
N GLY A 364 -26.36 28.16 13.39
CA GLY A 364 -25.25 27.33 12.90
C GLY A 364 -25.73 25.98 12.35
N ASP A 365 -27.03 25.86 12.10
CA ASP A 365 -27.68 24.72 11.46
C ASP A 365 -27.64 24.85 9.94
N GLY A 366 -27.32 23.76 9.25
CA GLY A 366 -27.30 23.69 7.80
C GLY A 366 -27.80 22.35 7.32
N SER A 367 -28.42 22.32 6.15
CA SER A 367 -28.99 21.11 5.56
C SER A 367 -28.69 21.05 4.06
N PHE A 368 -28.12 19.93 3.63
CA PHE A 368 -27.50 19.79 2.30
C PHE A 368 -28.03 18.60 1.52
N ASN A 369 -28.15 17.43 2.15
CA ASN A 369 -28.44 16.15 1.47
C ASN A 369 -27.56 15.97 0.22
N TRP A 370 -26.25 16.11 0.38
CA TRP A 370 -25.31 16.22 -0.73
C TRP A 370 -24.28 15.09 -0.72
N ARG A 371 -24.09 14.38 -1.84
CA ARG A 371 -23.12 13.29 -1.96
C ARG A 371 -21.83 13.71 -2.63
N PHE A 372 -20.71 13.46 -1.97
CA PHE A 372 -19.39 13.41 -2.58
C PHE A 372 -19.05 11.99 -3.01
N VAL A 373 -18.45 11.87 -4.19
CA VAL A 373 -17.99 10.59 -4.76
C VAL A 373 -16.52 10.73 -5.12
N PHE A 374 -15.66 9.93 -4.48
CA PHE A 374 -14.21 9.94 -4.70
C PHE A 374 -13.72 8.58 -5.17
N SER A 375 -12.96 8.55 -6.28
CA SER A 375 -12.33 7.33 -6.80
C SER A 375 -10.84 7.35 -6.42
N PHE A 376 -10.35 6.26 -5.83
CA PHE A 376 -8.95 6.16 -5.40
C PHE A 376 -8.43 4.73 -5.50
N GLU A 377 -7.11 4.57 -5.54
CA GLU A 377 -6.46 3.27 -5.51
C GLU A 377 -6.00 2.94 -4.09
N TYR A 378 -6.26 1.72 -3.66
CA TYR A 378 -6.00 1.28 -2.28
C TYR A 378 -5.39 -0.12 -2.25
N LEU A 379 -4.33 -0.24 -1.45
CA LEU A 379 -3.64 -1.50 -1.20
C LEU A 379 -4.05 -2.04 0.17
N ALA A 380 -5.02 -2.95 0.21
CA ALA A 380 -5.65 -3.43 1.44
C ALA A 380 -4.68 -4.11 2.44
N ALA A 381 -3.57 -4.69 1.94
CA ALA A 381 -2.56 -5.33 2.77
C ALA A 381 -1.73 -4.31 3.59
N GLU A 382 -1.35 -3.19 2.97
CA GLU A 382 -0.61 -2.11 3.63
C GLU A 382 -1.52 -1.08 4.28
N GLN A 383 -2.81 -1.08 3.94
CA GLN A 383 -3.81 -0.12 4.38
C GLN A 383 -3.52 1.33 3.92
N LEU A 384 -2.94 1.48 2.74
CA LEU A 384 -2.54 2.76 2.16
C LEU A 384 -3.19 3.00 0.80
N CYS A 385 -3.47 4.27 0.50
CA CYS A 385 -3.79 4.74 -0.83
C CYS A 385 -2.53 4.87 -1.67
N ILE A 386 -2.67 4.56 -2.95
CA ILE A 386 -1.63 4.66 -3.97
C ILE A 386 -1.99 5.85 -4.85
N LEU A 387 -1.10 6.84 -4.93
CA LEU A 387 -1.30 8.05 -5.71
C LEU A 387 -0.21 8.16 -6.78
N PRO A 388 -0.56 8.38 -8.05
CA PRO A 388 0.45 8.75 -9.04
C PRO A 388 1.00 10.13 -8.65
N ARG A 389 2.32 10.24 -8.53
CA ARG A 389 3.01 11.52 -8.36
C ARG A 389 2.99 12.23 -9.71
N LYS A 390 1.87 12.86 -10.03
CA LYS A 390 1.93 14.00 -10.95
C LYS A 390 2.71 15.10 -10.26
N ALA A 391 3.78 15.55 -10.91
CA ALA A 391 4.57 16.73 -10.59
C ALA A 391 3.78 17.70 -9.71
N ARG A 392 4.00 17.67 -8.38
CA ARG A 392 3.38 18.64 -7.49
C ARG A 392 3.91 19.99 -7.94
N GLY A 393 3.02 20.77 -8.55
CA GLY A 393 3.37 22.02 -9.22
C GLY A 393 4.25 22.91 -8.35
N THR A 394 5.51 23.00 -8.74
CA THR A 394 6.27 24.24 -8.65
C THR A 394 6.66 24.57 -10.10
N PRO A 395 6.03 25.57 -10.75
CA PRO A 395 6.46 26.01 -12.06
C PRO A 395 7.79 26.76 -11.86
N GLY A 396 8.89 26.04 -12.03
CA GLY A 396 10.23 26.58 -11.87
C GLY A 396 11.13 25.52 -11.24
N TRP A 397 12.04 24.98 -12.04
CA TRP A 397 13.11 24.05 -11.69
C TRP A 397 12.77 22.55 -11.77
N GLY A 398 12.82 22.05 -13.01
CA GLY A 398 13.53 20.79 -13.32
C GLY A 398 12.91 19.49 -12.81
N GLU A 399 11.69 19.17 -13.22
CA GLU A 399 11.29 17.77 -13.34
C GLU A 399 11.50 17.34 -14.79
N HIS A 400 12.36 16.34 -14.99
CA HIS A 400 12.86 15.94 -16.30
C HIS A 400 11.71 15.50 -17.22
N PHE A 401 11.54 16.20 -18.36
CA PHE A 401 10.57 15.92 -19.44
C PHE A 401 10.69 14.51 -20.08
N TRP A 402 11.60 13.68 -19.57
CA TRP A 402 11.95 12.34 -20.05
C TRP A 402 11.74 11.23 -19.02
N SER A 403 11.21 11.53 -17.82
CA SER A 403 10.82 10.47 -16.89
C SER A 403 9.58 9.75 -17.45
N LEU A 404 9.81 8.63 -18.11
CA LEU A 404 8.76 7.75 -18.63
C LEU A 404 7.96 7.09 -17.49
N ASP A 405 8.53 7.01 -16.30
CA ASP A 405 7.98 6.26 -15.18
C ASP A 405 7.27 7.14 -14.14
N GLU A 406 5.97 6.87 -13.92
CA GLU A 406 5.17 7.50 -12.87
C GLU A 406 5.63 7.02 -11.50
N THR A 407 6.18 7.92 -10.69
CA THR A 407 6.50 7.61 -9.29
C THR A 407 5.21 7.50 -8.47
N VAL A 408 5.16 6.53 -7.55
CA VAL A 408 3.96 6.22 -6.77
C VAL A 408 4.13 6.67 -5.33
N LEU A 409 3.23 7.52 -4.85
CA LEU A 409 3.19 7.98 -3.46
C LEU A 409 2.17 7.16 -2.65
N LYS A 410 2.62 6.59 -1.53
CA LYS A 410 1.73 5.89 -0.59
C LYS A 410 1.31 6.83 0.54
N VAL A 411 0.01 7.02 0.74
CA VAL A 411 -0.55 7.88 1.81
C VAL A 411 -1.69 7.18 2.56
N PRO A 412 -1.91 7.48 3.85
CA PRO A 412 -3.07 6.96 4.55
C PRO A 412 -4.38 7.50 3.92
N PRO A 413 -5.43 6.68 3.80
CA PRO A 413 -6.73 7.13 3.30
C PRO A 413 -7.36 8.10 4.29
N LYS A 414 -7.24 9.40 4.05
CA LYS A 414 -7.76 10.46 4.93
C LYS A 414 -8.73 11.35 4.16
N LEU A 415 -9.99 11.39 4.61
CA LEU A 415 -11.01 12.31 4.13
C LEU A 415 -10.90 13.62 4.90
N ILE A 416 -10.73 14.73 4.18
CA ILE A 416 -10.67 16.08 4.74
C ILE A 416 -11.96 16.80 4.34
N LEU A 417 -12.68 17.32 5.32
CA LEU A 417 -13.88 18.13 5.14
C LEU A 417 -13.67 19.48 5.81
N GLN A 418 -13.98 20.56 5.10
CA GLN A 418 -13.90 21.92 5.62
C GLN A 418 -15.24 22.61 5.51
N VAL A 419 -15.64 23.32 6.57
CA VAL A 419 -16.84 24.15 6.64
C VAL A 419 -16.43 25.60 6.44
N TRP A 420 -17.16 26.31 5.58
CA TRP A 420 -16.86 27.67 5.15
C TRP A 420 -18.11 28.56 5.22
N ASP A 421 -17.91 29.85 5.42
CA ASP A 421 -18.92 30.90 5.25
C ASP A 421 -18.78 31.50 3.85
N ASN A 422 -19.87 31.54 3.07
CA ASN A 422 -19.85 32.07 1.70
C ASN A 422 -20.11 33.58 1.71
N ASP A 423 -19.05 34.35 1.55
CA ASP A 423 -19.10 35.81 1.49
C ASP A 423 -19.32 36.30 0.06
N LYS A 424 -20.22 37.25 -0.14
CA LYS A 424 -20.53 37.76 -1.50
C LYS A 424 -19.57 38.83 -2.00
N PHE A 425 -18.88 39.54 -1.11
CA PHE A 425 -18.03 40.68 -1.45
C PHE A 425 -16.63 40.64 -0.79
N SER A 426 -16.34 39.58 -0.04
CA SER A 426 -15.05 39.28 0.61
C SER A 426 -14.64 37.84 0.31
N ALA A 427 -13.42 37.46 0.72
CA ALA A 427 -13.01 36.07 0.67
C ALA A 427 -13.77 35.26 1.73
N ASP A 428 -14.24 34.07 1.36
CA ASP A 428 -14.97 33.16 2.25
C ASP A 428 -14.22 32.88 3.56
N ASP A 429 -14.94 32.94 4.69
CA ASP A 429 -14.36 32.71 6.02
C ASP A 429 -14.29 31.22 6.36
N PHE A 430 -13.14 30.78 6.86
CA PHE A 430 -12.94 29.40 7.31
C PHE A 430 -13.59 29.18 8.69
N LEU A 431 -14.56 28.25 8.76
CA LEU A 431 -15.31 27.95 9.98
C LEU A 431 -14.74 26.73 10.71
N GLY A 432 -14.28 25.69 10.01
CA GLY A 432 -13.65 24.55 10.68
C GLY A 432 -13.24 23.41 9.76
N VAL A 433 -12.42 22.49 10.27
CA VAL A 433 -11.96 21.29 9.56
C VAL A 433 -12.28 20.01 10.34
N LEU A 434 -12.62 18.97 9.60
CA LEU A 434 -12.78 17.60 10.06
C LEU A 434 -11.87 16.69 9.21
N GLU A 435 -10.95 16.00 9.88
CA GLU A 435 -10.04 15.04 9.24
C GLU A 435 -10.37 13.63 9.72
N LEU A 436 -10.64 12.72 8.78
CA LEU A 436 -11.09 11.36 9.04
C LEU A 436 -10.17 10.36 8.34
N GLU A 437 -9.30 9.70 9.10
CA GLU A 437 -8.53 8.56 8.61
C GLU A 437 -9.45 7.32 8.51
N LEU A 438 -9.73 6.87 7.30
CA LEU A 438 -10.75 5.84 7.01
C LEU A 438 -10.40 4.46 7.61
N THR A 439 -9.11 4.17 7.81
CA THR A 439 -8.63 2.93 8.44
C THR A 439 -8.76 2.95 9.96
N ARG A 440 -8.78 4.15 10.57
CA ARG A 440 -8.78 4.39 12.02
C ARG A 440 -9.85 5.41 12.41
N LEU A 441 -11.02 5.28 11.82
CA LEU A 441 -12.14 6.19 11.96
C LEU A 441 -12.66 6.20 13.41
N PRO A 442 -12.84 7.39 14.01
CA PRO A 442 -13.53 7.48 15.28
C PRO A 442 -15.01 7.17 15.12
N ARG A 443 -15.59 6.48 16.11
CA ARG A 443 -17.01 6.14 16.07
C ARG A 443 -17.84 7.43 16.05
N PRO A 444 -18.78 7.56 15.10
CA PRO A 444 -19.68 8.71 15.07
C PRO A 444 -20.60 8.71 16.29
N ALA A 445 -20.90 9.91 16.80
CA ALA A 445 -21.97 10.08 17.76
C ALA A 445 -23.33 9.91 17.07
N GLN A 446 -24.30 9.29 17.73
CA GLN A 446 -25.65 9.12 17.16
C GLN A 446 -26.46 10.41 17.25
N CYS A 447 -26.18 11.22 18.27
CA CYS A 447 -26.82 12.50 18.52
C CYS A 447 -25.77 13.62 18.56
N PRO A 448 -26.12 14.84 18.12
CA PRO A 448 -25.21 15.97 18.11
C PRO A 448 -24.76 16.39 19.51
N GLN A 449 -25.56 16.14 20.54
CA GLN A 449 -25.23 16.46 21.94
C GLN A 449 -24.07 15.62 22.48
N ASP A 450 -23.96 14.36 22.04
CA ASP A 450 -22.90 13.42 22.44
C ASP A 450 -21.61 13.60 21.62
N CYS A 451 -21.64 14.49 20.62
CA CYS A 451 -20.53 14.74 19.72
C CYS A 451 -19.51 15.70 20.38
N THR A 452 -18.58 15.14 21.14
CA THR A 452 -17.47 15.90 21.76
C THR A 452 -16.19 15.82 20.92
N PRO A 453 -15.35 16.88 20.90
CA PRO A 453 -14.07 16.85 20.22
C PRO A 453 -13.20 15.74 20.77
N MET A 454 -12.56 14.97 19.88
CA MET A 454 -11.65 13.92 20.32
C MET A 454 -10.47 14.52 21.07
N LEU A 455 -10.37 14.23 22.36
CA LEU A 455 -9.10 14.34 23.07
C LEU A 455 -8.14 13.32 22.45
N GLN A 456 -7.19 13.79 21.64
CA GLN A 456 -5.93 13.07 21.39
C GLN A 456 -5.15 13.07 22.72
N GLY A 457 -5.58 12.24 23.67
CA GLY A 457 -4.92 12.07 24.94
C GLY A 457 -3.78 11.07 24.80
N THR A 458 -2.55 11.57 24.93
CA THR A 458 -1.50 10.85 25.65
C THR A 458 -2.07 10.17 26.90
N PRO A 459 -1.60 8.96 27.27
CA PRO A 459 -2.04 8.34 28.50
C PRO A 459 -1.68 9.27 29.65
N ARG A 460 -2.69 9.84 30.33
CA ARG A 460 -2.48 10.48 31.62
C ARG A 460 -1.85 9.43 32.53
N SER A 461 -0.68 9.75 33.06
CA SER A 461 -0.06 8.96 34.13
C SER A 461 -1.06 8.75 35.27
N PRO A 462 -1.03 7.60 35.96
CA PRO A 462 -1.78 7.45 37.19
C PRO A 462 -1.20 8.45 38.20
N CYS A 463 -2.06 9.28 38.81
CA CYS A 463 -1.64 10.09 39.95
C CYS A 463 -1.06 9.17 41.04
N PRO A 464 0.12 9.49 41.59
CA PRO A 464 0.62 8.80 42.76
C PRO A 464 -0.14 9.32 44.00
N TRP A 465 -0.29 8.42 44.99
CA TRP A 465 -0.70 8.68 46.38
C TRP A 465 -2.18 8.44 46.77
N LEU A 466 -2.38 7.25 47.38
CA LEU A 466 -3.06 6.95 48.64
C LEU A 466 -4.53 7.39 48.83
N CYS A 467 -5.45 6.41 48.74
CA CYS A 467 -6.65 6.32 49.58
C CYS A 467 -7.04 4.84 49.77
N PRO A 468 -7.00 4.28 51.00
CA PRO A 468 -7.49 2.94 51.28
C PRO A 468 -8.93 3.00 51.81
N CYS A 469 -9.92 2.63 50.98
CA CYS A 469 -11.27 2.32 51.44
C CYS A 469 -11.74 1.01 50.79
N PRO A 470 -12.17 -0.02 51.55
CA PRO A 470 -12.68 -1.26 50.99
C PRO A 470 -14.20 -1.20 50.87
N CYS A 471 -14.70 -0.71 49.73
CA CYS A 471 -16.11 -0.85 49.36
C CYS A 471 -16.21 -1.22 47.88
N SER A 472 -16.83 -2.36 47.62
CA SER A 472 -17.12 -2.94 46.32
C SER A 472 -17.95 -2.02 45.41
N TRP A 473 -17.49 -1.75 44.19
CA TRP A 473 -18.16 -2.09 42.92
C TRP A 473 -17.54 -1.37 41.69
N SER A 474 -17.22 -2.18 40.68
CA SER A 474 -16.90 -1.87 39.28
C SER A 474 -15.82 -0.82 38.97
N TRP A 475 -14.57 -1.29 38.81
CA TRP A 475 -13.59 -0.66 37.92
C TRP A 475 -14.07 -0.81 36.46
N GLN A 476 -14.83 0.15 35.95
CA GLN A 476 -14.90 0.36 34.50
C GLN A 476 -13.62 1.07 34.08
N GLY A 477 -12.64 0.26 33.69
CA GLY A 477 -11.41 0.74 33.08
C GLY A 477 -11.72 1.73 31.96
N THR A 478 -10.95 2.82 31.95
CA THR A 478 -10.95 3.89 30.95
C THR A 478 -10.89 3.27 29.55
N ARG A 479 -12.06 3.05 28.92
CA ARG A 479 -12.12 2.46 27.58
C ARG A 479 -11.55 3.48 26.61
N VAL A 480 -10.36 3.19 26.08
CA VAL A 480 -9.87 3.83 24.86
C VAL A 480 -10.99 3.72 23.82
N PRO A 481 -11.40 4.82 23.15
CA PRO A 481 -12.45 4.74 22.14
C PRO A 481 -12.02 3.77 21.04
N SER A 482 -12.75 2.67 20.89
CA SER A 482 -12.48 1.67 19.87
C SER A 482 -12.63 2.32 18.49
N ARG A 483 -11.51 2.44 17.77
CA ARG A 483 -11.49 2.94 16.39
C ARG A 483 -12.02 1.88 15.43
N LEU A 484 -12.65 2.34 14.36
CA LEU A 484 -13.32 1.56 13.33
C LEU A 484 -12.52 1.67 12.03
N SER A 485 -12.38 0.58 11.29
CA SER A 485 -11.87 0.64 9.91
C SER A 485 -13.05 0.58 8.94
N LEU A 486 -13.24 1.63 8.14
CA LEU A 486 -14.32 1.71 7.15
C LEU A 486 -14.16 0.65 6.04
N PHE A 487 -12.96 0.10 5.85
CA PHE A 487 -12.71 -1.02 4.94
C PHE A 487 -13.18 -2.38 5.50
N ARG A 488 -13.30 -2.51 6.83
CA ARG A 488 -13.88 -3.71 7.48
C ARG A 488 -15.37 -3.56 7.66
N GLN A 489 -15.81 -2.43 8.19
CA GLN A 489 -17.21 -2.07 8.35
C GLN A 489 -17.51 -1.01 7.29
N ARG A 490 -18.04 -1.47 6.15
CA ARG A 490 -18.15 -0.71 4.88
C ARG A 490 -18.98 0.58 4.94
N GLN A 491 -19.73 0.79 6.02
CA GLN A 491 -20.60 1.95 6.19
C GLN A 491 -20.53 2.49 7.62
N ALA A 492 -20.55 3.82 7.74
CA ALA A 492 -20.65 4.53 9.02
C ALA A 492 -21.51 5.78 8.87
N ARG A 493 -22.43 6.01 9.81
CA ARG A 493 -23.27 7.21 9.85
C ARG A 493 -23.33 7.80 11.25
N GLY A 494 -23.32 9.13 11.30
CA GLY A 494 -23.64 9.93 12.48
C GLY A 494 -22.86 11.23 12.49
N TRP A 495 -22.57 11.74 13.68
CA TRP A 495 -22.00 13.07 13.91
C TRP A 495 -20.51 13.01 14.22
N TRP A 496 -19.76 13.90 13.58
CA TRP A 496 -18.33 14.14 13.85
C TRP A 496 -18.05 15.61 14.16
N PRO A 497 -17.12 15.89 15.09
CA PRO A 497 -16.80 17.26 15.52
C PRO A 497 -15.82 17.93 14.54
N CYS A 498 -16.16 19.12 14.07
CA CYS A 498 -15.26 20.01 13.35
C CYS A 498 -14.46 20.87 14.32
N THR A 499 -13.18 21.08 14.02
CA THR A 499 -12.30 21.89 14.86
C THR A 499 -11.64 23.02 14.09
N VAL A 500 -11.39 24.13 14.79
CA VAL A 500 -10.59 25.26 14.29
C VAL A 500 -9.35 25.39 15.16
N GLN A 501 -8.23 25.79 14.56
CA GLN A 501 -6.98 26.02 15.29
C GLN A 501 -6.89 27.51 15.66
N GLU A 502 -7.04 27.83 16.95
CA GLU A 502 -6.93 29.19 17.48
C GLU A 502 -5.84 29.21 18.56
N GLY A 503 -4.80 30.05 18.39
CA GLY A 503 -3.74 30.22 19.39
C GLY A 503 -3.00 28.94 19.80
N GLY A 504 -2.85 27.98 18.87
CA GLY A 504 -2.19 26.69 19.11
C GLY A 504 -3.05 25.63 19.80
N LYS A 505 -4.32 25.91 20.12
CA LYS A 505 -5.29 24.93 20.67
C LYS A 505 -6.38 24.61 19.64
N ARG A 506 -6.87 23.36 19.63
CA ARG A 506 -8.01 22.94 18.81
C ARG A 506 -9.31 23.23 19.57
N ARG A 507 -10.16 24.12 19.03
CA ARG A 507 -11.50 24.42 19.55
C ARG A 507 -12.56 23.73 18.68
N LEU A 508 -13.64 23.26 19.30
CA LEU A 508 -14.83 22.78 18.58
C LEU A 508 -15.51 23.98 17.89
N SER A 509 -15.73 23.90 16.58
CA SER A 509 -16.23 24.99 15.74
C SER A 509 -17.51 24.63 14.96
N GLY A 510 -17.99 23.39 15.13
CA GLY A 510 -19.16 22.86 14.45
C GLY A 510 -19.22 21.34 14.52
N LYS A 511 -20.32 20.77 14.06
CA LYS A 511 -20.54 19.33 13.96
C LYS A 511 -21.11 19.00 12.59
N LEU A 512 -20.63 17.93 11.98
CA LEU A 512 -21.09 17.43 10.68
C LEU A 512 -21.79 16.08 10.84
N GLU A 513 -23.02 15.97 10.32
CA GLU A 513 -23.69 14.69 10.13
C GLU A 513 -23.32 14.11 8.76
N LEU A 514 -22.64 12.95 8.77
CA LEU A 514 -22.17 12.30 7.56
C LEU A 514 -22.68 10.87 7.45
N SER A 515 -22.75 10.36 6.23
CA SER A 515 -22.80 8.93 5.94
C SER A 515 -21.67 8.58 5.00
N LEU A 516 -20.76 7.71 5.45
CA LEU A 516 -19.61 7.23 4.70
C LEU A 516 -19.87 5.80 4.26
N GLU A 517 -19.60 5.51 2.99
CA GLU A 517 -19.64 4.16 2.40
C GLU A 517 -18.40 3.95 1.52
N VAL A 518 -17.70 2.84 1.71
CA VAL A 518 -16.57 2.43 0.85
C VAL A 518 -16.98 1.21 0.04
N LEU A 519 -16.82 1.32 -1.27
CA LEU A 519 -17.17 0.30 -2.25
C LEU A 519 -15.92 -0.12 -3.04
N THR A 520 -15.87 -1.40 -3.42
CA THR A 520 -14.93 -1.84 -4.45
C THR A 520 -15.36 -1.30 -5.81
N ALA A 521 -14.44 -1.20 -6.78
CA ALA A 521 -14.78 -0.75 -8.14
C ALA A 521 -15.96 -1.53 -8.75
N LYS A 522 -15.98 -2.86 -8.58
CA LYS A 522 -17.08 -3.71 -9.07
C LYS A 522 -18.42 -3.34 -8.44
N GLU A 523 -18.45 -3.12 -7.13
CA GLU A 523 -19.68 -2.73 -6.41
C GLU A 523 -20.15 -1.33 -6.79
N ALA A 524 -19.22 -0.41 -7.06
CA ALA A 524 -19.53 0.94 -7.51
C ALA A 524 -20.16 0.96 -8.92
N GLU A 525 -19.66 0.11 -9.82
CA GLU A 525 -20.22 -0.10 -11.17
C GLU A 525 -21.63 -0.72 -11.11
N GLU A 526 -21.86 -1.69 -10.22
CA GLU A 526 -23.17 -2.32 -10.01
C GLU A 526 -24.20 -1.35 -9.39
N ARG A 527 -23.74 -0.38 -8.58
CA ARG A 527 -24.58 0.59 -7.86
C ARG A 527 -24.21 2.03 -8.21
N PRO A 528 -24.38 2.50 -9.46
CA PRO A 528 -23.87 3.81 -9.88
C PRO A 528 -24.55 4.95 -9.11
N ALA A 529 -23.79 5.99 -8.79
CA ALA A 529 -24.22 7.13 -7.99
C ALA A 529 -23.63 8.45 -8.52
N GLY A 530 -24.49 9.43 -8.85
CA GLY A 530 -24.09 10.77 -9.28
C GLY A 530 -23.58 11.66 -8.13
N LYS A 531 -22.88 12.75 -8.46
CA LYS A 531 -22.41 13.73 -7.47
C LYS A 531 -23.58 14.61 -6.97
N GLY A 532 -23.50 15.07 -5.73
CA GLY A 532 -24.55 15.86 -5.10
C GLY A 532 -25.90 15.15 -5.10
N ARG A 533 -26.84 15.69 -5.86
CA ARG A 533 -28.19 15.15 -6.10
C ARG A 533 -28.44 14.81 -7.57
N GLU A 534 -27.37 14.81 -8.38
CA GLU A 534 -27.42 14.53 -9.81
C GLU A 534 -27.74 13.06 -10.10
N GLU A 535 -28.24 12.79 -11.30
CA GLU A 535 -28.48 11.42 -11.75
C GLU A 535 -27.15 10.67 -11.97
N PRO A 536 -27.03 9.39 -11.59
CA PRO A 536 -28.05 8.57 -10.93
C PRO A 536 -28.15 8.85 -9.42
N ASN A 537 -29.31 9.36 -8.98
CA ASN A 537 -29.59 9.68 -7.59
C ASN A 537 -30.16 8.46 -6.85
N MET A 538 -29.36 7.40 -6.79
CA MET A 538 -29.72 6.11 -6.17
C MET A 538 -28.63 5.69 -5.16
N TYR A 539 -28.99 4.81 -4.22
CA TYR A 539 -28.06 4.20 -3.25
C TYR A 539 -27.25 5.18 -2.37
N PRO A 540 -27.90 6.02 -1.54
CA PRO A 540 -29.35 6.22 -1.38
C PRO A 540 -29.87 7.36 -2.28
N THR A 541 -31.19 7.47 -2.41
CA THR A 541 -31.83 8.61 -3.08
C THR A 541 -31.81 9.82 -2.16
N LEU A 542 -31.27 10.93 -2.65
CA LEU A 542 -31.12 12.17 -1.89
C LEU A 542 -32.18 13.19 -2.33
N PRO A 543 -33.21 13.47 -1.50
CA PRO A 543 -34.18 14.52 -1.78
C PRO A 543 -33.55 15.90 -1.59
N PRO A 544 -34.11 16.96 -2.21
CA PRO A 544 -33.71 18.32 -1.91
C PRO A 544 -33.87 18.60 -0.38
N PRO A 545 -32.94 19.34 0.23
CA PRO A 545 -32.98 19.64 1.66
C PRO A 545 -34.17 20.55 1.98
N VAL A 546 -34.79 20.30 3.14
CA VAL A 546 -35.86 21.16 3.65
C VAL A 546 -35.21 22.38 4.28
N ARG A 547 -35.40 23.56 3.67
CA ARG A 547 -34.85 24.83 4.18
C ARG A 547 -35.97 25.86 4.36
N PRO A 548 -35.88 26.77 5.36
CA PRO A 548 -36.86 27.84 5.55
C PRO A 548 -36.91 28.79 4.35
N GLU A 549 -38.08 29.28 3.93
CA GLU A 549 -38.21 30.12 2.72
C GLU A 549 -37.32 31.37 2.71
N TRP A 550 -36.97 31.91 3.88
CA TRP A 550 -36.11 33.09 4.02
C TRP A 550 -34.65 32.84 3.61
N SER A 551 -34.20 31.60 3.46
CA SER A 551 -32.85 31.25 2.98
C SER A 551 -32.69 31.52 1.47
N PHE A 552 -33.76 31.48 0.67
CA PHE A 552 -33.63 31.53 -0.81
C PHE A 552 -33.72 32.93 -1.44
N LEU A 553 -33.97 33.97 -0.66
CA LEU A 553 -34.46 35.26 -1.20
C LEU A 553 -33.54 36.42 -0.80
N TRP A 554 -32.39 36.53 -1.48
CA TRP A 554 -31.50 37.69 -1.36
C TRP A 554 -31.88 38.82 -2.35
N LEU A 555 -32.18 38.51 -3.61
CA LEU A 555 -32.46 39.52 -4.65
C LEU A 555 -33.96 39.79 -4.83
N GLN A 556 -34.80 38.77 -4.69
CA GLN A 556 -36.22 38.90 -5.03
C GLN A 556 -37.02 39.70 -3.99
N ALA A 557 -36.64 39.70 -2.71
CA ALA A 557 -37.35 40.43 -1.67
C ALA A 557 -37.18 41.96 -1.78
N PRO A 558 -35.95 42.53 -1.85
CA PRO A 558 -35.77 43.98 -1.99
C PRO A 558 -36.21 44.48 -3.37
N LEU A 559 -36.00 43.72 -4.45
CA LEU A 559 -36.46 44.10 -5.79
C LEU A 559 -37.99 44.06 -5.93
N ARG A 560 -38.70 43.12 -5.29
CA ARG A 560 -40.17 43.15 -5.26
C ARG A 560 -40.68 44.36 -4.47
N GLY A 561 -40.03 44.73 -3.36
CA GLY A 561 -40.37 45.95 -2.60
C GLY A 561 -40.11 47.24 -3.39
N LEU A 562 -38.95 47.35 -4.05
CA LEU A 562 -38.60 48.46 -4.94
C LEU A 562 -39.51 48.53 -6.17
N HIS A 563 -39.80 47.39 -6.80
CA HIS A 563 -40.74 47.31 -7.91
C HIS A 563 -42.16 47.69 -7.47
N TYR A 564 -42.66 47.22 -6.32
CA TYR A 564 -44.01 47.57 -5.89
C TYR A 564 -44.15 49.03 -5.43
N GLY A 565 -43.10 49.61 -4.83
CA GLY A 565 -43.07 51.01 -4.36
C GLY A 565 -42.82 52.04 -5.45
N LEU A 566 -41.71 51.92 -6.19
CA LEU A 566 -41.32 52.90 -7.21
C LEU A 566 -42.13 52.75 -8.51
N TRP A 567 -42.47 51.53 -8.93
CA TRP A 567 -43.23 51.31 -10.18
C TRP A 567 -44.68 51.77 -10.06
N ARG A 568 -45.30 51.66 -8.87
CA ARG A 568 -46.71 52.06 -8.67
C ARG A 568 -46.88 53.57 -8.56
N GLN A 569 -45.90 54.29 -7.99
CA GLN A 569 -45.99 55.73 -7.74
C GLN A 569 -45.44 56.60 -8.90
N HIS A 570 -44.52 56.08 -9.71
CA HIS A 570 -43.85 56.86 -10.76
C HIS A 570 -43.97 56.29 -12.17
N ARG A 571 -44.91 55.36 -12.42
CA ARG A 571 -45.12 54.68 -13.72
C ARG A 571 -45.12 55.65 -14.91
N GLY A 572 -45.84 56.77 -14.80
CA GLY A 572 -45.94 57.78 -15.85
C GLY A 572 -44.67 58.63 -16.05
N ARG A 573 -43.92 58.92 -14.97
CA ARG A 573 -42.69 59.71 -15.04
C ARG A 573 -41.53 58.89 -15.61
N ILE A 574 -41.45 57.61 -15.24
CA ILE A 574 -40.43 56.69 -15.75
C ILE A 574 -40.69 56.40 -17.24
N SER A 575 -41.95 56.18 -17.65
CA SER A 575 -42.27 56.00 -19.06
C SER A 575 -42.01 57.26 -19.89
N LEU A 576 -42.30 58.46 -19.34
CA LEU A 576 -42.01 59.73 -20.02
C LEU A 576 -40.50 59.98 -20.15
N ALA A 577 -39.73 59.72 -19.08
CA ALA A 577 -38.28 59.87 -19.10
C ALA A 577 -37.61 58.88 -20.07
N LEU A 578 -38.09 57.63 -20.13
CA LEU A 578 -37.60 56.63 -21.08
C LEU A 578 -37.94 57.01 -22.53
N ALA A 579 -39.14 57.52 -22.77
CA ALA A 579 -39.55 58.02 -24.09
C ALA A 579 -38.72 59.24 -24.52
N LEU A 580 -38.46 60.18 -23.60
CA LEU A 580 -37.60 61.35 -23.86
C LEU A 580 -36.16 60.92 -24.12
N PHE A 581 -35.64 59.97 -23.35
CA PHE A 581 -34.30 59.40 -23.55
C PHE A 581 -34.19 58.71 -24.91
N LEU A 582 -35.17 57.89 -25.29
CA LEU A 582 -35.21 57.25 -26.62
C LEU A 582 -35.32 58.29 -27.75
N LEU A 583 -36.09 59.36 -27.56
CA LEU A 583 -36.19 60.46 -28.53
C LEU A 583 -34.84 61.17 -28.70
N ILE A 584 -34.17 61.50 -27.59
CA ILE A 584 -32.83 62.13 -27.60
C ILE A 584 -31.80 61.21 -28.24
N ALA A 585 -31.82 59.91 -27.90
CA ALA A 585 -30.94 58.92 -28.50
C ALA A 585 -31.17 58.79 -30.01
N LEU A 586 -32.43 58.85 -30.46
CA LEU A 586 -32.79 58.80 -31.87
C LEU A 586 -32.39 60.09 -32.62
N VAL A 587 -32.50 61.25 -31.98
CA VAL A 587 -31.99 62.53 -32.52
C VAL A 587 -30.47 62.53 -32.60
N LEU A 588 -29.77 62.02 -31.58
CA LEU A 588 -28.31 61.89 -31.58
C LEU A 588 -27.84 60.89 -32.63
N ALA A 589 -28.51 59.74 -32.76
CA ALA A 589 -28.25 58.77 -33.82
C ALA A 589 -28.52 59.36 -35.20
N PHE A 590 -29.58 60.16 -35.36
CA PHE A 590 -29.86 60.89 -36.59
C PHE A 590 -28.79 61.92 -36.91
N LEU A 591 -28.35 62.74 -35.95
CA LEU A 591 -27.28 63.72 -36.13
C LEU A 591 -25.92 63.07 -36.41
N TYR A 592 -25.65 61.91 -35.81
CA TYR A 592 -24.44 61.12 -36.06
C TYR A 592 -24.48 60.44 -37.45
N ALA A 593 -25.65 59.96 -37.90
CA ALA A 593 -25.80 59.29 -39.19
C ALA A 593 -26.08 60.24 -40.38
N ALA A 594 -26.55 61.47 -40.12
CA ALA A 594 -26.93 62.45 -41.14
C ALA A 594 -25.77 62.88 -42.08
N PRO A 595 -24.51 63.04 -41.63
CA PRO A 595 -23.41 63.37 -42.53
C PRO A 595 -23.10 62.22 -43.51
N GLY A 596 -23.28 60.98 -43.08
CA GLY A 596 -23.06 59.79 -43.92
C GLY A 596 -24.19 59.54 -44.93
N TYR A 597 -25.45 59.80 -44.54
CA TYR A 597 -26.60 59.60 -45.42
C TYR A 597 -26.79 60.72 -46.46
N LEU A 598 -26.41 61.96 -46.13
CA LEU A 598 -26.37 63.08 -47.08
C LEU A 598 -25.18 62.98 -48.05
N ALA A 599 -24.04 62.45 -47.61
CA ALA A 599 -22.89 62.19 -48.49
C ALA A 599 -23.15 61.04 -49.49
N MET A 600 -23.93 60.01 -49.11
CA MET A 600 -24.31 58.92 -50.01
C MET A 600 -25.40 59.28 -51.05
N LYS A 601 -26.11 60.40 -50.88
CA LYS A 601 -27.11 60.88 -51.87
C LYS A 601 -26.57 61.93 -52.85
N LEU A 602 -25.32 62.37 -52.69
CA LEU A 602 -24.63 63.30 -53.59
C LEU A 602 -23.55 62.63 -54.47
N ILE A 603 -23.28 61.33 -54.27
CA ILE A 603 -22.36 60.55 -55.10
C ILE A 603 -23.08 59.26 -55.53
N ASN A 604 -23.56 59.28 -56.78
CA ASN A 604 -24.12 58.20 -57.62
C ASN A 604 -25.63 57.89 -57.54
N PRO A 605 -26.40 58.38 -58.54
CA PRO A 605 -27.47 57.62 -59.16
C PRO A 605 -27.06 57.14 -60.56
N ILE A 606 -27.44 55.89 -60.87
CA ILE A 606 -27.67 55.31 -62.21
C ILE A 606 -26.49 54.56 -62.85
N GLN A 607 -26.53 53.23 -62.71
CA GLN A 607 -26.27 52.31 -63.82
C GLN A 607 -27.23 51.11 -63.75
N ASN A 608 -28.31 51.23 -64.52
CA ASN A 608 -29.24 50.22 -65.07
C ASN A 608 -30.34 51.05 -65.78
N LEU A 609 -30.69 50.97 -67.07
CA LEU A 609 -30.54 49.95 -68.12
C LEU A 609 -30.87 50.56 -69.52
N HIS A 610 -30.21 50.04 -70.57
CA HIS A 610 -30.59 49.94 -72.01
C HIS A 610 -30.76 51.22 -72.87
N PHE A 611 -30.45 51.33 -74.17
CA PHE A 611 -30.32 50.46 -75.38
C PHE A 611 -29.15 51.01 -76.25
N GLY A 612 -28.45 50.38 -77.20
CA GLY A 612 -28.81 49.44 -78.27
C GLY A 612 -28.53 50.09 -79.66
N GLY A 613 -27.56 49.55 -80.44
CA GLY A 613 -27.25 49.89 -81.87
C GLY A 613 -26.04 50.82 -82.05
N GLY A 614 -25.11 50.68 -83.00
CA GLY A 614 -24.97 49.84 -84.20
C GLY A 614 -24.31 50.68 -85.33
N GLU A 615 -23.19 50.18 -85.89
CA GLU A 615 -22.52 50.53 -87.16
C GLU A 615 -21.89 51.92 -87.40
N ARG A 616 -20.56 51.97 -87.47
CA ARG A 616 -19.78 51.99 -88.74
C ARG A 616 -18.30 51.70 -88.49
#